data_AF-A0A956BHN5-F1
#
_entry.id   AF-A0A956BHN5-F1
#
_cell.length_a   1.000
_cell.length_b   1.000
_cell.length_c   1.000
_cell.angle_alpha   90.00
_cell.angle_beta   90.00
_cell.angle_gamma   90.00
#
_symmetry.space_group_name_H-M   'P 1'
#
loop_
_entity.id
_entity.type
_entity.pdbx_description
1 polymer ?
#
loop_
_entity_poly.entity_id
_entity_poly.type
_entity_poly.pdbx_seq_one_letter_code
_entity_poly.pdbx_strand_id
1 'polypeptide(L)'
;PELGPDTSDEVRVFVPDFRGLQLVEALDAARSAGLEIEVHDWGVVRHQWPAPGAGVLQQSVVDLYFRPPYLSSISGLEPAGGNDGL
;
A
#
# COMPACT_ATOMS: atom_id res chain seq x y z
N PRO A 1 -37.73 19.43 -7.39
CA PRO A 1 -36.39 18.81 -7.39
C PRO A 1 -36.28 17.97 -6.11
N GLU A 2 -36.56 16.68 -6.23
CA GLU A 2 -36.51 15.75 -5.11
C GLU A 2 -35.06 15.34 -4.91
N LEU A 3 -34.48 15.77 -3.79
CA LEU A 3 -33.21 15.26 -3.30
C LEU A 3 -33.42 13.75 -3.08
N GLY A 4 -32.72 12.93 -3.86
CA GLY A 4 -32.80 11.47 -3.75
C GLY A 4 -32.50 11.00 -2.32
N PRO A 5 -32.93 9.78 -1.96
CA PRO A 5 -32.71 9.27 -0.61
C PRO A 5 -31.23 9.29 -0.29
N ASP A 6 -30.83 10.10 0.69
CA ASP A 6 -29.51 10.09 1.35
C ASP A 6 -29.37 8.80 2.21
N THR A 7 -29.90 7.68 1.73
CA THR A 7 -29.85 6.39 2.40
C THR A 7 -28.61 5.67 1.90
N SER A 8 -27.47 6.21 2.28
CA SER A 8 -26.21 5.49 2.22
C SER A 8 -25.65 5.61 3.62
N ASP A 9 -25.84 4.57 4.42
CA ASP A 9 -25.13 4.35 5.69
C ASP A 9 -23.64 4.13 5.35
N GLU A 10 -23.04 5.14 4.73
CA GLU A 10 -21.66 5.17 4.29
C GLU A 10 -20.83 5.46 5.52
N VAL A 11 -20.55 4.40 6.28
CA VAL A 11 -19.62 4.46 7.39
C VAL A 11 -18.28 4.90 6.83
N ARG A 12 -17.93 6.17 7.02
CA ARG A 12 -16.62 6.69 6.63
C ARG A 12 -15.60 6.29 7.67
N VAL A 13 -14.52 5.66 7.22
CA VAL A 13 -13.38 5.29 8.03
C VAL A 13 -12.13 6.02 7.54
N PHE A 14 -11.17 6.21 8.42
CA PHE A 14 -9.91 6.85 8.07
C PHE A 14 -8.88 5.80 7.71
N VAL A 15 -8.21 6.00 6.57
CA VAL A 15 -7.12 5.12 6.15
C VAL A 15 -5.97 5.23 7.15
N PRO A 16 -5.54 4.12 7.80
CA PRO A 16 -4.41 4.16 8.70
C PRO A 16 -3.08 4.33 7.95
N ASP A 17 -2.03 4.68 8.67
CA ASP A 17 -0.69 4.76 8.09
C ASP A 17 -0.09 3.36 8.02
N PHE A 18 0.12 2.88 6.79
CA PHE A 18 0.70 1.58 6.51
C PHE A 18 2.20 1.65 6.21
N ARG A 19 2.76 2.86 6.06
CA ARG A 19 4.16 3.06 5.65
C ARG A 19 5.11 2.48 6.70
N GLY A 20 6.09 1.71 6.24
CA GLY A 20 7.05 1.03 7.12
C GLY A 20 6.50 -0.25 7.78
N LEU A 21 5.22 -0.58 7.59
CA LEU A 21 4.66 -1.85 8.05
C LEU A 21 5.04 -3.00 7.12
N GLN A 22 5.08 -4.20 7.69
CA GLN A 22 5.12 -5.44 6.93
C GLN A 22 3.70 -5.85 6.51
N LEU A 23 3.59 -6.76 5.54
CA LEU A 23 2.30 -7.23 5.04
C LEU A 23 1.34 -7.68 6.16
N VAL A 24 1.85 -8.42 7.15
CA VAL A 24 1.04 -8.92 8.28
C VAL A 24 0.48 -7.79 9.14
N GLU A 25 1.30 -6.80 9.47
CA GLU A 25 0.91 -5.64 10.28
C GLU A 25 -0.09 -4.76 9.53
N ALA A 26 0.14 -4.57 8.22
CA ALA A 26 -0.77 -3.82 7.37
C ALA A 26 -2.13 -4.51 7.22
N LEU A 27 -2.14 -5.84 7.08
CA LEU A 27 -3.37 -6.62 7.00
C LEU A 27 -4.17 -6.57 8.31
N ASP A 28 -3.49 -6.65 9.46
CA ASP A 28 -4.13 -6.53 10.76
C ASP A 28 -4.76 -5.14 10.96
N ALA A 29 -4.00 -4.07 10.67
CA ALA A 29 -4.49 -2.70 10.76
C ALA A 29 -5.68 -2.44 9.82
N ALA A 30 -5.64 -2.96 8.59
CA ALA A 30 -6.75 -2.84 7.64
C ALA A 30 -8.01 -3.56 8.13
N ARG A 31 -7.87 -4.82 8.60
CA ARG A 31 -8.99 -5.58 9.17
C ARG A 31 -9.58 -4.93 10.41
N SER A 32 -8.74 -4.35 11.27
CA SER A 32 -9.17 -3.59 12.45
C SER A 32 -9.99 -2.35 12.06
N ALA A 33 -9.60 -1.68 10.99
CA ALA A 33 -10.32 -0.53 10.43
C ALA A 33 -11.55 -0.88 9.57
N GLY A 34 -11.77 -2.17 9.26
CA GLY A 34 -12.82 -2.60 8.33
C GLY A 34 -12.53 -2.21 6.87
N LEU A 35 -11.26 -2.17 6.50
CA LEU A 35 -10.75 -1.85 5.16
C LEU A 35 -10.19 -3.10 4.48
N GLU A 36 -10.25 -3.10 3.15
CA GLU A 36 -9.54 -4.07 2.33
C GLU A 36 -8.22 -3.46 1.83
N ILE A 37 -7.21 -4.30 1.60
CA ILE A 37 -5.93 -3.87 1.05
C ILE A 37 -5.60 -4.66 -0.21
N GLU A 38 -5.15 -3.96 -1.24
CA GLU A 38 -4.57 -4.58 -2.43
C GLU A 38 -3.05 -4.45 -2.35
N VAL A 39 -2.37 -5.59 -2.45
CA VAL A 39 -0.92 -5.68 -2.23
C VAL A 39 -0.21 -5.74 -3.56
N HIS A 40 0.57 -4.71 -3.84
CA HIS A 40 1.45 -4.63 -5.00
C HIS A 40 2.89 -4.85 -4.53
N ASP A 41 3.60 -5.80 -5.15
CA ASP A 41 4.96 -6.23 -4.78
C ASP A 41 5.06 -6.92 -3.40
N TRP A 42 6.28 -7.06 -2.87
CA TRP A 42 6.60 -7.74 -1.61
C TRP A 42 7.68 -6.99 -0.82
N GLY A 43 7.68 -7.16 0.51
CA GLY A 43 8.67 -6.55 1.41
C GLY A 43 8.03 -5.59 2.42
N VAL A 44 8.47 -4.33 2.43
CA VAL A 44 7.99 -3.29 3.35
C VAL A 44 7.18 -2.25 2.58
N VAL A 45 6.06 -1.79 3.14
CA VAL A 45 5.22 -0.74 2.53
C VAL A 45 6.03 0.54 2.40
N ARG A 46 6.24 0.99 1.17
CA ARG A 46 6.86 2.30 0.90
C ARG A 46 5.82 3.35 0.54
N HIS A 47 4.74 2.93 -0.07
CA HIS A 47 3.68 3.82 -0.52
C HIS A 47 2.32 3.19 -0.29
N GLN A 48 1.34 4.04 -0.01
CA GLN A 48 -0.06 3.66 0.14
C GLN A 48 -0.92 4.66 -0.64
N TRP A 49 -2.01 4.15 -1.18
CA TRP A 49 -3.04 4.97 -1.81
C TRP A 49 -4.41 4.38 -1.49
N PRO A 50 -5.37 5.13 -0.95
CA PRO A 50 -5.32 6.56 -0.59
C PRO A 50 -4.33 6.90 0.54
N ALA A 51 -4.03 8.20 0.66
CA ALA A 51 -3.10 8.71 1.67
C ALA A 51 -3.58 8.43 3.11
N PRO A 52 -2.67 8.32 4.08
CA PRO A 52 -3.05 8.14 5.49
C PRO A 52 -3.91 9.31 5.97
N GLY A 53 -4.97 9.01 6.72
CA GLY A 53 -5.97 9.99 7.16
C GLY A 53 -6.99 10.37 6.08
N ALA A 54 -6.93 9.81 4.87
CA ALA A 54 -7.99 9.98 3.90
C ALA A 54 -9.29 9.35 4.42
N GLY A 55 -10.40 10.07 4.30
CA GLY A 55 -11.72 9.55 4.61
C GLY A 55 -12.24 8.72 3.44
N VAL A 56 -12.33 7.41 3.63
CA VAL A 56 -12.83 6.44 2.65
C VAL A 56 -14.07 5.75 3.19
N LEU A 57 -14.80 5.05 2.33
CA LEU A 57 -15.92 4.22 2.78
C LEU A 57 -15.39 2.97 3.49
N GLN A 58 -16.10 2.49 4.49
CA GLN A 58 -15.87 1.16 5.04
C GLN A 58 -15.89 0.13 3.91
N GLN A 59 -15.02 -0.89 3.99
CA GLN A 59 -14.79 -1.87 2.93
C GLN A 59 -14.18 -1.30 1.63
N SER A 60 -13.66 -0.07 1.65
CA SER A 60 -12.83 0.41 0.53
C SER A 60 -11.52 -0.36 0.46
N VAL A 61 -11.02 -0.50 -0.77
CA VAL A 61 -9.71 -1.11 -1.06
C VAL A 61 -8.64 -0.02 -1.00
N VAL A 62 -7.54 -0.31 -0.30
CA VAL A 62 -6.35 0.55 -0.23
C VAL A 62 -5.18 -0.16 -0.91
N ASP A 63 -4.65 0.46 -1.96
CA ASP A 63 -3.46 0.01 -2.67
C ASP A 63 -2.20 0.24 -1.83
N LEU A 64 -1.47 -0.83 -1.56
CA LEU A 64 -0.20 -0.81 -0.85
C LEU A 64 0.92 -1.26 -1.78
N TYR A 65 1.90 -0.39 -2.00
CA TYR A 65 3.08 -0.68 -2.81
C TYR A 65 4.26 -1.00 -1.90
N PHE A 66 4.68 -2.25 -1.97
CA PHE A 66 5.78 -2.78 -1.21
C PHE A 66 7.09 -2.64 -1.99
N ARG A 67 8.20 -2.59 -1.26
CA ARG A 67 9.54 -2.58 -1.84
C ARG A 67 10.35 -3.72 -1.25
N PRO A 68 10.97 -4.56 -2.10
CA PRO A 68 11.87 -5.60 -1.64
C PRO A 68 13.15 -4.98 -1.07
N PRO A 69 13.63 -5.45 0.10
CA PRO A 69 14.78 -4.86 0.78
C PRO A 69 16.12 -5.06 0.06
N TYR A 70 16.21 -6.01 -0.88
CA TYR A 70 17.45 -6.36 -1.58
C TYR A 70 17.74 -5.54 -2.85
N LEU A 71 16.73 -4.86 -3.44
CA LEU A 71 16.94 -4.01 -4.62
C LEU A 71 17.78 -2.75 -4.33
N SER A 72 18.03 -2.42 -3.07
CA SER A 72 18.93 -1.34 -2.66
C SER A 72 20.41 -1.70 -2.87
N SER A 73 20.75 -2.99 -2.95
CA SER A 73 22.14 -3.46 -3.06
C SER A 73 22.57 -3.76 -4.49
N ILE A 74 21.65 -3.95 -5.43
CA ILE A 74 21.97 -4.24 -6.84
C ILE A 74 22.04 -3.00 -7.74
N SER A 75 21.72 -1.81 -7.22
CA SER A 75 22.01 -0.56 -7.94
C SER A 75 23.52 -0.24 -8.01
N GLY A 76 24.36 -1.07 -7.38
CA GLY A 76 25.82 -1.08 -7.50
C GLY A 76 26.40 -2.32 -8.19
N LEU A 77 25.56 -3.22 -8.74
CA LEU A 77 26.03 -4.21 -9.69
C LEU A 77 26.08 -3.54 -11.06
N GLU A 78 27.18 -2.83 -11.32
CA GLU A 78 27.61 -2.65 -12.71
C GLU A 78 27.57 -4.05 -13.36
N PRO A 79 26.93 -4.22 -14.53
CA PRO A 79 27.10 -5.44 -15.29
C PRO A 79 28.61 -5.57 -15.48
N ALA A 80 29.21 -6.63 -14.94
CA ALA A 80 30.64 -6.87 -15.07
C ALA A 80 30.98 -6.70 -16.55
N GLY A 81 31.62 -5.58 -16.88
CA GLY A 81 32.27 -5.39 -18.16
C GLY A 81 33.33 -6.47 -18.23
N GLY A 82 32.96 -7.56 -18.92
CA GLY A 82 33.86 -8.62 -19.32
C GLY A 82 35.04 -7.97 -20.03
N ASN A 83 36.13 -7.89 -19.30
CA ASN A 83 37.44 -7.54 -19.81
C ASN A 83 38.04 -8.81 -20.41
N ASP A 84 37.54 -9.25 -21.56
CA ASP A 84 38.16 -10.35 -22.31
C ASP A 84 39.24 -9.79 -23.25
N GLY A 85 40.20 -9.08 -22.65
CA GLY A 85 41.45 -8.73 -23.29
C GLY A 85 42.53 -9.69 -22.80
N LEU A 86 42.87 -10.68 -23.62
CA LEU A 86 44.20 -11.25 -23.89
C LEU A 86 44.08 -12.48 -24.81
#